data_AF-A0A660M5H6-F1
#
_entry.id   AF-A0A660M5H6-F1
#
_cell.length_a   1.000
_cell.length_b   1.000
_cell.length_c   1.000
_cell.angle_alpha   90.00
_cell.angle_beta   90.00
_cell.angle_gamma   90.00
#
_symmetry.space_group_name_H-M   'P 1'
#
loop_
_entity.id
_entity.type
_entity.pdbx_description
1 polymer ?
#
loop_
_entity_poly.entity_id
_entity_poly.type
_entity_poly.pdbx_seq_one_letter_code
_entity_poly.pdbx_strand_id
1 'polypeptide(L)'
;MKLIKRIKTIFGVDKQEQIIPKAEPEPKVGSIVAFRRGNNSEASYGTVSAVKDGKAVIDTGASFFRETFILPFDDLIVISPKTQEQSDD
;
A
#
# COMPACT_ATOMS: atom_id res chain seq x y z
N MET A 1 -35.55 -17.73 4.51
CA MET A 1 -34.73 -17.14 3.41
C MET A 1 -35.14 -15.72 2.98
N LYS A 2 -35.90 -14.92 3.78
CA LYS A 2 -36.32 -13.54 3.38
C LYS A 2 -35.53 -12.42 4.09
N LEU A 3 -34.93 -12.70 5.24
CA LEU A 3 -34.18 -11.71 6.03
C LEU A 3 -32.89 -11.27 5.35
N ILE A 4 -32.12 -12.23 4.83
CA ILE A 4 -30.85 -11.98 4.12
C ILE A 4 -31.08 -11.12 2.86
N LYS A 5 -32.19 -11.34 2.13
CA LYS A 5 -32.57 -10.51 0.98
C LYS A 5 -32.86 -9.06 1.38
N ARG A 6 -33.59 -8.84 2.48
CA ARG A 6 -33.89 -7.48 2.98
C ARG A 6 -32.63 -6.74 3.44
N ILE A 7 -31.72 -7.44 4.12
CA ILE A 7 -30.44 -6.86 4.56
C ILE A 7 -29.62 -6.43 3.33
N LYS A 8 -29.48 -7.28 2.31
CA LYS A 8 -28.77 -6.90 1.07
C LYS A 8 -29.34 -5.65 0.39
N THR A 9 -30.67 -5.52 0.34
CA THR A 9 -31.34 -4.34 -0.24
C THR A 9 -31.12 -3.08 0.59
N ILE A 10 -31.25 -3.16 1.91
CA ILE A 10 -31.09 -2.00 2.82
C ILE A 10 -29.65 -1.48 2.78
N PHE A 11 -28.67 -2.39 2.78
CA PHE A 11 -27.26 -2.04 2.80
C PHE A 11 -26.63 -1.89 1.40
N GLY A 12 -27.42 -2.03 0.32
CA GLY A 12 -26.91 -1.87 -1.05
C GLY A 12 -25.77 -2.83 -1.42
N VAL A 13 -25.68 -3.99 -0.78
CA VAL A 13 -24.57 -4.97 -0.90
C VAL A 13 -24.72 -5.84 -2.16
N ASP A 14 -25.21 -5.25 -3.25
CA ASP A 14 -25.20 -5.88 -4.58
C ASP A 14 -24.12 -5.28 -5.47
N LYS A 15 -23.61 -4.10 -5.11
CA LYS A 15 -22.54 -3.40 -5.83
C LYS A 15 -21.50 -2.85 -4.86
N GLN A 16 -20.91 -3.72 -4.05
CA GLN A 16 -19.52 -3.45 -3.69
C GLN A 16 -18.70 -3.83 -4.92
N GLU A 17 -18.69 -2.93 -5.92
CA GLU A 17 -17.52 -2.81 -6.77
C GLU A 17 -16.37 -2.66 -5.79
N GLN A 18 -15.58 -3.72 -5.61
CA GLN A 18 -14.25 -3.56 -5.08
C GLN A 18 -13.57 -2.64 -6.08
N ILE A 19 -13.62 -1.34 -5.81
CA ILE A 19 -12.70 -0.39 -6.37
C ILE A 19 -11.36 -0.84 -5.80
N ILE A 20 -10.75 -1.80 -6.49
CA ILE A 20 -9.31 -1.98 -6.46
C ILE A 20 -8.86 -0.73 -7.22
N PRO A 21 -8.29 0.30 -6.56
CA PRO A 21 -7.63 1.35 -7.31
C PRO A 21 -6.51 0.67 -8.11
N LYS A 22 -6.81 0.31 -9.36
CA LYS A 22 -5.90 -0.30 -10.32
C LYS A 22 -5.02 0.79 -10.94
N ALA A 23 -4.40 1.53 -10.06
CA ALA A 23 -3.32 2.45 -10.30
C ALA A 23 -2.59 2.48 -8.97
N GLU A 24 -1.87 1.40 -8.65
CA GLU A 24 -0.76 1.53 -7.72
C GLU A 24 0.07 2.71 -8.25
N PRO A 25 0.23 3.78 -7.46
CA PRO A 25 1.09 4.87 -7.88
C PRO A 25 2.44 4.24 -8.19
N GLU A 26 2.98 4.43 -9.38
CA GLU A 26 4.37 4.05 -9.61
C GLU A 26 5.22 4.72 -8.54
N PRO A 27 6.03 3.97 -7.77
CA PRO A 27 6.82 4.55 -6.70
C PRO A 27 7.75 5.59 -7.31
N LYS A 28 7.69 6.81 -6.77
CA LYS A 28 8.58 7.91 -7.16
C LYS A 28 9.68 8.05 -6.12
N VAL A 29 10.79 8.66 -6.52
CA VAL A 29 11.83 9.05 -5.55
C VAL A 29 11.21 9.95 -4.48
N GLY A 30 11.41 9.60 -3.22
CA GLY A 30 10.81 10.24 -2.04
C GLY A 30 9.48 9.63 -1.58
N SER A 31 8.89 8.69 -2.33
CA SER A 31 7.69 7.99 -1.87
C SER A 31 8.00 7.06 -0.71
N ILE A 32 7.11 7.03 0.28
CA ILE A 32 7.12 6.01 1.33
C ILE A 32 6.40 4.78 0.79
N VAL A 33 7.04 3.61 0.92
CA VAL A 33 6.49 2.35 0.45
C VAL A 33 6.51 1.30 1.55
N ALA A 34 5.50 0.43 1.53
CA ALA A 34 5.50 -0.81 2.27
C ALA A 34 5.83 -1.97 1.32
N PHE A 35 6.58 -2.95 1.82
CA PHE A 35 6.92 -4.15 1.07
C PHE A 35 7.08 -5.33 2.00
N ARG A 36 6.91 -6.54 1.46
CA ARG A 36 7.05 -7.77 2.23
C ARG A 36 8.48 -8.29 2.18
N ARG A 37 9.09 -8.57 3.35
CA ARG A 37 10.41 -9.22 3.43
C ARG A 37 10.23 -10.74 3.53
N GLY A 38 10.27 -11.44 2.39
CA GLY A 38 10.19 -12.90 2.33
C GLY A 38 8.87 -13.46 2.90
N ASN A 39 8.95 -14.53 3.71
CA ASN A 39 7.78 -15.18 4.32
C ASN A 39 7.27 -14.48 5.59
N ASN A 40 7.89 -13.38 6.01
CA ASN A 40 7.48 -12.69 7.22
C ASN A 40 6.07 -12.10 7.03
N SER A 41 5.27 -12.15 8.10
CA SER A 41 3.94 -11.54 8.11
C SER A 41 4.00 -10.02 8.26
N GLU A 42 5.15 -9.48 8.66
CA GLU A 42 5.33 -8.06 8.94
C GLU A 42 5.73 -7.30 7.66
N ALA A 43 5.02 -6.21 7.39
CA ALA A 43 5.36 -5.28 6.33
C ALA A 43 6.56 -4.44 6.75
N SER A 44 7.58 -4.39 5.90
CA SER A 44 8.71 -3.47 6.03
C SER A 44 8.38 -2.16 5.34
N TYR A 45 8.88 -1.07 5.90
CA TYR A 45 8.67 0.28 5.39
C TYR A 45 10.00 0.91 5.00
N GLY A 46 9.99 1.71 3.94
CA GLY A 46 11.14 2.51 3.57
C GLY A 46 10.81 3.57 2.55
N THR A 47 11.82 4.36 2.23
CA THR A 47 11.71 5.48 1.30
C THR A 47 12.39 5.14 -0.01
N VAL A 48 11.72 5.40 -1.12
CA VAL A 48 12.29 5.20 -2.45
C VAL A 48 13.38 6.25 -2.68
N SER A 49 14.62 5.81 -2.86
CA SER A 49 15.79 6.65 -3.12
C SER A 49 16.13 6.76 -4.60
N ALA A 50 15.83 5.72 -5.38
CA ALA A 50 16.01 5.71 -6.84
C ALA A 50 15.01 4.79 -7.51
N VAL A 51 14.74 5.04 -8.79
CA VAL A 51 13.79 4.27 -9.60
C VAL A 51 14.41 4.05 -10.98
N LYS A 52 14.46 2.80 -11.43
CA LYS A 52 14.99 2.44 -12.76
C LYS A 52 14.41 1.11 -13.25
N ASP A 53 14.04 1.04 -14.52
CA ASP A 53 13.63 -0.21 -15.21
C ASP A 53 12.54 -1.01 -14.45
N GLY A 54 11.54 -0.33 -13.90
CA GLY A 54 10.46 -0.98 -13.14
C GLY A 54 10.86 -1.48 -11.74
N LYS A 55 12.03 -1.04 -11.24
CA LYS A 55 12.54 -1.37 -9.90
C LYS A 55 12.77 -0.09 -9.11
N ALA A 56 12.56 -0.18 -7.81
CA ALA A 56 12.85 0.89 -6.87
C ALA A 56 13.94 0.46 -5.89
N VAL A 57 14.78 1.43 -5.53
CA VAL A 57 15.78 1.31 -4.48
C VAL A 57 15.18 1.89 -3.21
N ILE A 58 14.94 1.04 -2.21
CA ILE A 58 14.29 1.41 -0.95
C ILE A 58 15.34 1.55 0.15
N ASP A 59 15.37 2.70 0.81
CA ASP A 59 16.15 2.94 2.03
C ASP A 59 15.21 2.79 3.23
N THR A 60 15.45 1.78 4.08
CA THR A 60 14.63 1.53 5.28
C THR A 60 15.09 2.31 6.50
N GLY A 61 16.24 2.98 6.44
CA GLY A 61 16.63 4.09 7.31
C GLY A 61 16.48 3.95 8.84
N ALA A 62 16.31 2.75 9.40
CA ALA A 62 15.91 2.57 10.81
C ALA A 62 17.01 2.00 11.73
N SER A 63 18.24 1.81 11.26
CA SER A 63 19.31 1.25 12.09
C SER A 63 20.68 1.77 11.67
N PHE A 64 21.66 1.65 12.57
CA PHE A 64 23.07 2.02 12.35
C PHE A 64 23.70 1.42 11.07
N PHE A 65 23.02 0.48 10.43
CA PHE A 65 23.29 -0.01 9.09
C PHE A 65 22.17 0.50 8.17
N ARG A 66 22.50 1.40 7.24
CA ARG A 66 21.60 1.74 6.11
C ARG A 66 21.44 0.48 5.27
N GLU A 67 20.30 -0.18 5.40
CA GLU A 67 19.95 -1.32 4.56
C GLU A 67 19.16 -0.80 3.36
N THR A 68 19.66 -1.11 2.16
CA THR A 68 19.04 -0.69 0.90
C THR A 68 18.56 -1.92 0.15
N PHE A 69 17.31 -1.89 -0.31
CA PHE A 69 16.69 -2.98 -1.05
C PHE A 69 16.40 -2.59 -2.48
N ILE A 70 16.56 -3.52 -3.42
CA ILE A 70 16.13 -3.33 -4.81
C ILE A 70 14.95 -4.24 -5.03
N LEU A 71 13.75 -3.66 -5.20
CA LEU A 71 12.51 -4.41 -5.35
C LEU A 71 11.75 -3.98 -6.60
N PRO A 72 11.06 -4.90 -7.29
CA PRO A 72 10.18 -4.56 -8.39
C PRO A 72 8.94 -3.81 -7.88
N PHE A 73 8.31 -3.01 -8.72
CA PHE A 73 7.11 -2.25 -8.32
C PHE A 73 5.96 -3.15 -7.88
N ASP A 74 5.83 -4.34 -8.46
CA ASP A 74 4.77 -5.31 -8.12
C ASP A 74 4.83 -5.78 -6.65
N ASP A 75 5.99 -5.61 -6.00
CA ASP A 75 6.20 -5.96 -4.59
C ASP A 75 6.09 -4.75 -3.65
N LEU A 76 5.80 -3.56 -4.19
CA LEU A 76 5.82 -2.29 -3.47
C LEU A 76 4.43 -1.67 -3.42
N ILE A 77 3.94 -1.47 -2.21
CA ILE A 77 2.71 -0.74 -1.96
C ILE A 77 3.09 0.71 -1.65
N VAL A 78 2.77 1.64 -2.55
CA VAL A 78 3.02 3.06 -2.31
C VAL A 78 2.04 3.58 -1.27
N ILE A 79 2.58 3.98 -0.12
CA ILE A 79 1.84 4.67 0.91
C ILE A 79 1.79 6.13 0.48
N SER A 80 0.75 6.43 -0.28
CA SER A 80 0.37 7.83 -0.43
C SER A 80 0.14 8.38 0.97
N PRO A 81 0.62 9.60 1.29
CA PRO A 81 0.11 10.29 2.46
C PRO A 81 -1.36 10.49 2.19
N LYS A 82 -2.20 9.55 2.64
CA LYS A 82 -3.62 9.84 2.80
C LYS A 82 -3.62 11.09 3.65
N THR A 83 -4.29 12.13 3.15
CA THR A 83 -4.84 13.20 3.97
C THR A 83 -5.23 12.54 5.27
N GLN A 84 -4.40 12.75 6.29
CA GLN A 84 -4.71 12.35 7.64
C GLN A 84 -5.89 13.27 7.91
N GLU A 85 -7.11 12.80 7.65
CA GLU A 85 -8.32 13.42 8.18
C GLU A 85 -8.15 13.30 9.67
N GLN A 86 -7.47 14.30 10.21
CA GLN A 86 -7.42 14.66 11.58
C GLN A 86 -8.88 14.96 11.91
N SER A 87 -9.60 13.92 12.31
CA SER A 87 -10.81 14.05 13.10
C SER A 87 -10.36 14.68 14.42
N ASP A 88 -10.22 16.00 14.43
CA ASP A 88 -10.26 16.77 15.67
C ASP A 88 -11.68 16.58 16.24
N ASP A 89 -11.76 15.87 17.36
CA ASP A 89 -12.93 15.82 18.25
C ASP A 89 -12.69 16.78 19.42
#